data_AF-Q9Z5X0-F1
#
_entry.id   AF-Q9Z5X0-F1
#
_cell.length_a   1.000
_cell.length_b   1.000
_cell.length_c   1.000
_cell.angle_alpha   90.00
_cell.angle_beta   90.00
_cell.angle_gamma   90.00
#
_symmetry.space_group_name_H-M   'P 1'
#
loop_
_entity.id
_entity.type
_entity.pdbx_description
1 polymer ?
#
loop_
_entity_poly.entity_id
_entity_poly.type
_entity_poly.pdbx_seq_one_letter_code
_entity_poly.pdbx_strand_id
1 'polypeptide(L)'
;LQEIFRGVRKAVKSHGCKRAILVGHNSSFDLAFLNAAVARCDIKRNPFHPFSSFDTATLAGLAYGQTVLAKACQSAGIEFDGREAHSARYDTEKTAELFCGIVNRWKEMGGWVDFA
;
A
#
# COMPACT_ATOMS: atom_id res chain seq x y z
N LEU A 1 -0.42 11.14 -13.76
CA LEU A 1 -1.32 9.97 -13.59
C LEU A 1 -1.23 8.93 -14.70
N GLN A 2 -1.40 9.30 -15.98
CA GLN A 2 -1.37 8.34 -17.10
C GLN A 2 -0.08 7.49 -17.16
N GLU A 3 1.07 8.10 -16.85
CA GLU A 3 2.36 7.40 -16.77
C GLU A 3 2.37 6.33 -15.67
N ILE A 4 2.00 6.70 -14.44
CA ILE A 4 1.86 5.77 -13.31
C ILE A 4 0.91 4.62 -13.68
N PHE A 5 -0.25 4.92 -14.27
CA PHE A 5 -1.23 3.90 -14.66
C PHE A 5 -0.74 2.99 -15.79
N ARG A 6 0.18 3.45 -16.65
CA ARG A 6 0.84 2.58 -17.63
C ARG A 6 1.75 1.58 -16.92
N GLY A 7 2.55 2.04 -15.96
CA GLY A 7 3.39 1.19 -15.12
C GLY A 7 2.58 0.15 -14.34
N VAL A 8 1.53 0.59 -13.65
CA VAL A 8 0.64 -0.29 -12.88
C VAL A 8 -0.02 -1.34 -13.78
N ARG A 9 -0.52 -0.97 -14.97
CA ARG A 9 -1.10 -1.94 -15.92
C ARG A 9 -0.07 -2.98 -16.40
N LYS A 10 1.19 -2.57 -16.62
CA LYS A 10 2.27 -3.49 -16.97
C LYS A 10 2.49 -4.50 -15.84
N ALA A 11 2.56 -4.04 -14.59
CA ALA A 11 2.73 -4.89 -13.41
C ALA A 11 1.54 -5.84 -13.18
N VAL A 12 0.30 -5.35 -13.32
CA VAL A 12 -0.91 -6.18 -13.22
C VAL A 12 -0.86 -7.32 -14.25
N LYS A 13 -0.50 -7.01 -15.51
CA LYS A 13 -0.37 -8.02 -16.56
C LYS A 13 0.76 -9.02 -16.27
N SER A 14 1.92 -8.56 -15.81
CA SER A 14 3.08 -9.45 -15.58
C SER A 14 2.88 -10.41 -14.42
N HIS A 15 2.03 -10.07 -13.44
CA HIS A 15 1.71 -10.93 -12.29
C HIS A 15 0.41 -11.73 -12.48
N GLY A 16 -0.18 -11.75 -13.68
CA GLY A 16 -1.41 -12.49 -13.95
C GLY A 16 -2.64 -11.95 -13.20
N CYS A 17 -2.57 -10.74 -12.64
CA CYS A 17 -3.67 -10.12 -11.91
C CYS A 17 -4.68 -9.47 -12.86
N LYS A 18 -5.93 -9.29 -12.38
CA LYS A 18 -7.00 -8.61 -13.16
C LYS A 18 -7.08 -7.11 -12.89
N ARG A 19 -6.71 -6.66 -11.69
CA ARG A 19 -6.85 -5.27 -11.23
C ARG A 19 -5.85 -4.97 -10.12
N ALA A 20 -5.49 -3.69 -9.94
CA ALA A 20 -4.66 -3.25 -8.82
C ALA A 20 -5.54 -2.89 -7.61
N ILE A 21 -5.02 -3.12 -6.41
CA ILE A 21 -5.57 -2.61 -5.14
C ILE A 21 -4.57 -1.63 -4.53
N LEU A 22 -5.05 -0.47 -4.08
CA LEU A 22 -4.19 0.52 -3.45
C LEU A 22 -3.83 0.03 -2.04
N VAL A 23 -2.54 0.11 -1.71
CA VAL A 23 -2.02 -0.05 -0.34
C VAL A 23 -1.59 1.34 0.14
N GLY A 24 -1.98 1.72 1.35
CA GLY A 24 -1.65 3.02 1.94
C GLY A 24 -1.77 2.99 3.46
N HIS A 25 -1.39 4.07 4.14
CA HIS A 25 -1.54 4.21 5.60
C HIS A 25 -2.65 5.21 5.90
N ASN A 26 -3.79 4.72 6.42
CA ASN A 26 -5.10 5.36 6.29
C ASN A 26 -5.55 5.43 4.81
N SER A 27 -5.44 4.31 4.11
CA SER A 27 -5.51 4.20 2.63
C SER A 27 -6.75 4.79 1.96
N SER A 28 -7.85 4.95 2.68
CA SER A 28 -9.06 5.59 2.17
C SER A 28 -8.83 7.06 1.80
N PHE A 29 -7.93 7.75 2.51
CA PHE A 29 -7.53 9.12 2.21
C PHE A 29 -6.87 9.21 0.83
N ASP A 30 -5.82 8.42 0.59
CA ASP A 30 -5.08 8.41 -0.68
C ASP A 30 -5.98 8.00 -1.85
N LEU A 31 -6.82 6.98 -1.64
CA LEU A 31 -7.74 6.49 -2.66
C LEU A 31 -8.77 7.56 -3.06
N ALA A 32 -9.29 8.33 -2.09
CA ALA A 32 -10.23 9.43 -2.36
C ALA A 32 -9.58 10.52 -3.23
N PHE A 33 -8.35 10.94 -2.89
CA PHE A 33 -7.61 11.92 -3.69
C PHE A 33 -7.26 11.41 -5.09
N LEU A 34 -6.85 10.14 -5.20
CA LEU A 34 -6.58 9.50 -6.48
C LEU A 34 -7.83 9.49 -7.37
N ASN A 35 -8.97 9.05 -6.84
CA ASN A 35 -10.23 8.99 -7.58
C ASN A 35 -10.71 10.39 -8.00
N ALA A 36 -10.59 11.39 -7.12
CA ALA A 36 -10.93 12.77 -7.47
C ALA A 36 -10.03 13.31 -8.60
N ALA A 37 -8.73 13.01 -8.58
CA ALA A 37 -7.81 13.39 -9.66
C ALA A 37 -8.12 12.64 -10.97
N VAL A 38 -8.48 11.36 -10.90
CA VAL A 38 -8.95 10.57 -12.06
C VAL A 38 -10.18 11.21 -12.70
N ALA A 39 -11.16 11.62 -11.88
CA ALA A 39 -12.38 12.29 -12.35
C ALA A 39 -12.08 13.65 -13.00
N ARG A 40 -11.26 14.50 -12.37
CA ARG A 40 -10.86 15.81 -12.93
C ARG A 40 -10.11 15.70 -14.26
N CYS A 41 -9.39 14.60 -14.47
CA CYS A 41 -8.58 14.38 -15.67
C CYS A 41 -9.26 13.48 -16.73
N ASP A 42 -10.54 13.12 -16.55
CA ASP A 42 -11.31 12.21 -17.44
C ASP A 42 -10.55 10.92 -17.82
N ILE A 43 -9.88 10.30 -16.83
CA ILE A 43 -9.06 9.11 -17.07
C ILE A 43 -9.95 7.86 -17.05
N LYS A 44 -10.28 7.34 -18.24
CA LYS A 44 -11.13 6.13 -18.39
C LYS A 44 -10.47 4.83 -17.91
N ARG A 45 -9.17 4.64 -18.17
CA ARG A 45 -8.44 3.38 -17.88
C ARG A 45 -7.73 3.41 -16.54
N ASN A 46 -8.47 3.62 -15.46
CA ASN A 46 -7.96 3.51 -14.09
C ASN A 46 -7.74 2.03 -13.72
N PRO A 47 -6.50 1.56 -13.45
CA PRO A 47 -6.23 0.17 -13.10
C PRO A 47 -6.60 -0.18 -11.65
N PHE A 48 -6.84 0.80 -10.79
CA PHE A 48 -7.13 0.58 -9.37
C PHE A 48 -8.60 0.18 -9.17
N HIS A 49 -8.83 -0.60 -8.12
CA HIS A 49 -10.15 -0.87 -7.59
C HIS A 49 -10.77 0.41 -7.01
N PRO A 50 -12.07 0.71 -7.25
CA PRO A 50 -12.60 2.06 -6.99
C PRO A 50 -12.87 2.36 -5.52
N PHE A 51 -13.04 1.34 -4.66
CA PHE A 51 -13.36 1.52 -3.24
C PHE A 51 -12.51 0.66 -2.30
N SER A 52 -12.24 -0.61 -2.63
CA SER A 52 -11.34 -1.44 -1.84
C SER A 52 -9.89 -0.94 -1.88
N SER A 53 -9.26 -0.90 -0.70
CA SER A 53 -7.85 -0.67 -0.48
C SER A 53 -7.37 -1.54 0.69
N PHE A 54 -6.05 -1.74 0.80
CA PHE A 54 -5.45 -2.35 1.98
C PHE A 54 -4.80 -1.27 2.85
N ASP A 55 -5.34 -1.13 4.04
CA ASP A 55 -4.91 -0.12 5.00
C ASP A 55 -3.84 -0.67 5.94
N THR A 56 -2.64 -0.12 5.85
CA THR A 56 -1.52 -0.52 6.71
C THR A 56 -1.67 -0.02 8.14
N ALA A 57 -2.52 0.97 8.44
CA ALA A 57 -2.82 1.33 9.83
C ALA A 57 -3.59 0.20 10.53
N THR A 58 -4.60 -0.36 9.85
CA THR A 58 -5.32 -1.56 10.31
C THR A 58 -4.40 -2.77 10.45
N LEU A 59 -3.60 -3.07 9.41
CA LEU A 59 -2.69 -4.22 9.42
C LEU A 59 -1.62 -4.11 10.51
N ALA A 60 -1.04 -2.92 10.71
CA ALA A 60 -0.06 -2.69 11.78
C ALA A 60 -0.71 -2.71 13.18
N GLY A 61 -1.97 -2.28 13.30
CA GLY A 61 -2.75 -2.45 14.52
C GLY A 61 -2.85 -3.92 14.93
N LEU A 62 -3.09 -4.81 13.96
CA LEU A 62 -3.10 -6.26 14.18
C LEU A 62 -1.70 -6.82 14.50
N ALA A 63 -0.69 -6.49 13.70
CA ALA A 63 0.62 -7.13 13.78
C ALA A 63 1.52 -6.60 14.91
N TYR A 64 1.38 -5.31 15.25
CA TYR A 64 2.31 -4.60 16.15
C TYR A 64 1.59 -3.78 17.23
N GLY A 65 0.26 -3.72 17.24
CA GLY A 65 -0.48 -2.86 18.17
C GLY A 65 -0.27 -1.37 17.93
N GLN A 66 0.15 -0.97 16.73
CA GLN A 66 0.46 0.43 16.38
C GLN A 66 -0.31 0.87 15.14
N THR A 67 -0.92 2.05 15.20
CA THR A 67 -1.66 2.65 14.07
C THR A 67 -0.99 3.90 13.51
N VAL A 68 0.13 4.35 14.09
CA VAL A 68 0.92 5.47 13.58
C VAL A 68 2.09 4.91 12.79
N LEU A 69 2.22 5.29 11.51
CA LEU A 69 3.24 4.75 10.59
C LEU A 69 4.64 4.68 11.20
N ALA A 70 5.14 5.79 11.76
CA ALA A 70 6.46 5.83 12.38
C ALA A 70 6.64 4.81 13.52
N LYS A 71 5.62 4.68 14.40
CA LYS A 71 5.65 3.71 15.50
C LYS A 71 5.52 2.28 15.01
N ALA A 72 4.69 2.05 13.98
CA ALA A 72 4.55 0.75 13.35
C ALA A 72 5.86 0.29 12.69
N CYS A 73 6.54 1.18 11.96
CA CYS A 73 7.87 0.92 11.40
C CYS A 73 8.88 0.61 12.51
N GLN A 74 8.92 1.42 13.57
CA GLN A 74 9.81 1.18 14.71
C GLN A 74 9.55 -0.19 15.37
N SER A 75 8.28 -0.56 15.61
CA SER A 75 7.91 -1.87 16.15
C SER A 75 8.22 -3.03 15.20
N ALA A 76 8.24 -2.79 13.89
CA ALA A 76 8.62 -3.74 12.87
C ALA A 76 10.15 -3.84 12.66
N GLY A 77 10.96 -3.06 13.37
CA GLY A 77 12.41 -2.98 13.16
C GLY A 77 12.83 -2.26 11.88
N ILE A 78 11.92 -1.48 11.28
CA ILE A 78 12.16 -0.65 10.09
C ILE A 78 12.63 0.73 10.56
N GLU A 79 13.79 1.18 10.07
CA GLU A 79 14.30 2.51 10.35
C GLU A 79 13.35 3.59 9.79
N PHE A 80 13.04 4.59 10.63
CA PHE A 80 12.15 5.69 10.30
C PHE A 80 12.75 7.03 10.75
N ASP A 81 13.11 7.89 9.81
CA ASP A 81 13.60 9.25 10.05
C ASP A 81 12.41 10.21 10.09
N GLY A 82 12.11 10.75 11.27
CA GLY A 82 11.05 11.73 11.45
C GLY A 82 11.26 13.04 10.66
N ARG A 83 12.48 13.30 10.16
CA ARG A 83 12.78 14.49 9.32
C ARG A 83 12.40 14.28 7.85
N GLU A 84 12.37 13.03 7.38
CA GLU A 84 11.91 12.69 6.03
C GLU A 84 10.41 12.38 5.98
N ALA A 85 9.78 12.24 7.14
CA ALA A 85 8.33 12.17 7.26
C ALA A 85 7.68 13.35 6.52
N HIS A 86 6.53 13.10 5.90
CA HIS A 86 5.80 14.03 5.02
C HIS A 86 6.30 14.12 3.56
N SER A 87 7.42 13.46 3.23
CA SER A 87 7.73 13.19 1.83
C SER A 87 6.88 12.01 1.35
N ALA A 88 5.99 12.24 0.38
CA ALA A 88 5.17 11.17 -0.19
C ALA A 88 6.00 9.99 -0.71
N ARG A 89 7.22 10.24 -1.21
CA ARG A 89 8.16 9.20 -1.62
C ARG A 89 8.62 8.35 -0.43
N TYR A 90 9.06 9.01 0.64
CA TYR A 90 9.56 8.35 1.84
C TYR A 90 8.45 7.54 2.52
N ASP A 91 7.29 8.15 2.71
CA ASP A 91 6.13 7.50 3.31
C ASP A 91 5.68 6.29 2.48
N THR A 92 5.73 6.38 1.15
CA THR A 92 5.42 5.24 0.25
C THR A 92 6.42 4.11 0.41
N GLU A 93 7.72 4.41 0.49
CA GLU A 93 8.79 3.41 0.68
C GLU A 93 8.62 2.68 2.01
N LYS A 94 8.45 3.42 3.11
CA LYS A 94 8.23 2.84 4.44
C LYS A 94 6.92 2.08 4.57
N THR A 95 5.85 2.57 3.94
CA THR A 95 4.57 1.85 3.88
C THR A 95 4.70 0.54 3.11
N ALA A 96 5.48 0.50 2.01
CA ALA A 96 5.73 -0.71 1.25
C ALA A 96 6.56 -1.73 2.04
N GLU A 97 7.65 -1.29 2.70
CA GLU A 97 8.44 -2.13 3.61
C GLU A 97 7.56 -2.73 4.71
N LEU A 98 6.73 -1.90 5.36
CA LEU A 98 5.82 -2.32 6.42
C LEU A 98 4.79 -3.35 5.93
N PHE A 99 4.15 -3.08 4.79
CA PHE A 99 3.17 -3.99 4.18
C PHE A 99 3.79 -5.36 3.87
N CYS A 100 4.93 -5.36 3.17
CA CYS A 100 5.65 -6.60 2.85
C CYS A 100 6.07 -7.35 4.11
N GLY A 101 6.62 -6.65 5.11
CA GLY A 101 7.02 -7.24 6.38
C GLY A 101 5.85 -7.92 7.12
N ILE A 102 4.68 -7.28 7.16
CA ILE A 102 3.48 -7.87 7.81
C ILE A 102 3.01 -9.13 7.08
N VAL A 103 2.91 -9.07 5.74
CA VAL A 103 2.46 -10.23 4.94
C VAL A 103 3.45 -11.40 5.05
N ASN A 104 4.76 -11.11 4.99
CA ASN A 104 5.81 -12.11 5.15
C ASN A 104 5.78 -12.74 6.54
N ARG A 105 5.63 -11.93 7.59
CA ARG A 105 5.52 -12.43 8.97
C ARG A 105 4.32 -13.37 9.14
N TRP A 106 3.17 -13.04 8.54
CA TRP A 106 2.01 -13.94 8.56
C TRP A 106 2.30 -15.29 7.88
N LYS A 107 3.02 -15.27 6.75
CA LYS A 107 3.48 -16.49 6.06
C LYS A 107 4.47 -17.29 6.93
N GLU A 108 5.46 -16.63 7.54
CA GLU A 108 6.47 -17.27 8.41
C GLU A 108 5.85 -17.95 9.64
N MET A 109 4.76 -17.38 10.18
CA MET A 109 4.00 -17.98 11.28
C MET A 109 3.06 -19.12 10.83
N GLY A 110 3.12 -19.54 9.56
CA GLY A 110 2.28 -20.60 9.01
C GLY A 110 0.83 -20.19 8.72
N GLY A 111 0.50 -18.89 8.81
CA GLY A 111 -0.84 -18.37 8.54
C GLY A 111 -1.19 -18.32 7.06
N TRP A 112 -0.22 -18.51 6.18
CA TRP A 112 -0.41 -18.61 4.74
C TRP A 112 0.43 -19.75 4.17
N VAL A 113 -0.23 -20.79 3.67
CA VAL A 113 0.40 -21.87 2.92
C VAL A 113 0.34 -21.55 1.43
N ASP A 114 1.45 -21.74 0.72
CA ASP A 114 1.43 -21.67 -0.74
C ASP A 114 0.56 -22.83 -1.23
N PHE A 115 -0.63 -22.51 -1.72
CA PHE A 115 -1.46 -23.49 -2.42
C PHE A 115 -0.74 -23.83 -3.72
N ALA A 116 -0.13 -25.02 -3.77
CA ALA A 116 0.39 -25.63 -4.98
C ALA A 116 -0.74 -26.03 -5.93
#